data_AF-A0A2U8FN89-F1
#
_entry.id   AF-A0A2U8FN89-F1
#
_cell.length_a   1.000
_cell.length_b   1.000
_cell.length_c   1.000
_cell.angle_alpha   90.00
_cell.angle_beta   90.00
_cell.angle_gamma   90.00
#
_symmetry.space_group_name_H-M   'P 1'
#
loop_
_entity.id
_entity.type
_entity.pdbx_description
1 polymer ?
#
loop_
_entity_poly.entity_id
_entity_poly.type
_entity_poly.pdbx_seq_one_letter_code
_entity_poly.pdbx_strand_id
1 'polypeptide(L)'
;MSPASPPSLPGRLLRLLTEILFFVAVWWAADRLVHALGWPLPGGVIGLLVVTALLLTGVIAPRRIEAGARWLLGEMLLFFVPPLMALIRHPELLSTMGLKLALAIVVGTLFVMGGVGLVVARVIRMEDRMGMHAVDQEVSR
;
A
#
# COMPACT_ATOMS: atom_id res chain seq x y z
N MET A 1 -21.12 32.07 -18.99
CA MET A 1 -20.56 30.94 -19.75
C MET A 1 -19.16 31.34 -20.21
N SER A 2 -18.11 30.85 -19.55
CA SER A 2 -16.73 30.93 -20.04
C SER A 2 -16.01 29.67 -19.53
N PRO A 3 -15.43 28.83 -20.42
CA PRO A 3 -14.73 27.62 -20.00
C PRO A 3 -13.42 28.00 -19.30
N ALA A 4 -13.26 27.54 -18.07
CA ALA A 4 -12.02 27.66 -17.31
C ALA A 4 -10.86 27.06 -18.13
N SER A 5 -9.82 27.85 -18.34
CA SER A 5 -8.62 27.45 -19.08
C SER A 5 -8.02 26.18 -18.46
N PRO A 6 -7.70 25.13 -19.25
CA PRO A 6 -7.08 23.94 -18.71
C PRO A 6 -5.69 24.27 -18.16
N PRO A 7 -5.30 23.71 -17.00
CA PRO A 7 -3.98 23.95 -16.41
C PRO A 7 -2.86 23.47 -17.35
N SER A 8 -1.74 24.19 -17.37
CA SER A 8 -0.58 23.87 -18.21
C SER A 8 -0.01 22.48 -17.89
N LEU A 9 -0.05 21.60 -18.89
CA LEU A 9 0.43 20.22 -18.88
C LEU A 9 1.80 19.98 -18.17
N PRO A 10 2.85 20.83 -18.35
CA PRO A 10 4.15 20.58 -17.71
C PRO A 10 4.10 20.62 -16.17
N GLY A 11 3.24 21.45 -15.58
CA GLY A 11 3.15 21.57 -14.13
C GLY A 11 2.57 20.34 -13.44
N ARG A 12 1.75 19.57 -14.17
CA ARG A 12 1.18 18.30 -13.69
C ARG A 12 2.19 17.17 -13.78
N LEU A 13 2.93 17.08 -14.89
CA LEU A 13 4.00 16.10 -15.07
C LEU A 13 5.11 16.27 -14.04
N LEU A 14 5.52 17.52 -13.78
CA LEU A 14 6.53 17.82 -12.78
C LEU A 14 6.09 17.36 -11.38
N ARG A 15 4.81 17.58 -11.05
CA ARG A 15 4.23 17.14 -9.77
C ARG A 15 4.23 15.61 -9.65
N LEU A 16 3.79 14.90 -10.68
CA LEU A 16 3.82 13.43 -10.73
C LEU A 16 5.25 12.89 -10.59
N LEU A 17 6.21 13.47 -11.32
CA LEU A 17 7.61 13.08 -11.23
C LEU A 17 8.16 13.30 -9.82
N THR A 18 7.85 14.42 -9.17
CA THR A 18 8.26 14.65 -7.78
C THR A 18 7.62 13.66 -6.79
N GLU A 19 6.36 13.26 -7.01
CA GLU A 19 5.68 12.26 -6.17
C GLU A 19 6.27 10.85 -6.36
N ILE A 20 6.55 10.45 -7.59
CA ILE A 20 7.19 9.16 -7.90
C ILE A 20 8.61 9.15 -7.34
N LEU A 21 9.37 10.24 -7.52
CA LEU A 21 10.71 10.38 -6.96
C LEU A 21 10.69 10.31 -5.43
N PHE A 22 9.67 10.88 -4.79
CA PHE A 22 9.46 10.74 -3.35
C PHE A 22 9.28 9.26 -2.94
N PHE A 23 8.41 8.50 -3.62
CA PHE A 23 8.24 7.07 -3.33
C PHE A 23 9.54 6.28 -3.54
N VAL A 24 10.28 6.56 -4.62
CA VAL A 24 11.58 5.93 -4.90
C VAL A 24 12.60 6.27 -3.82
N ALA A 25 12.67 7.53 -3.38
CA ALA A 25 13.59 7.96 -2.34
C ALA A 25 13.28 7.31 -0.99
N VAL A 26 12.00 7.21 -0.62
CA VAL A 26 11.58 6.53 0.61
C VAL A 26 11.90 5.03 0.54
N TRP A 27 11.61 4.38 -0.59
CA TRP A 27 11.96 2.98 -0.79
C TRP A 27 13.47 2.76 -0.69
N TRP A 28 14.29 3.63 -1.30
CA TRP A 28 15.74 3.53 -1.26
C TRP A 28 16.31 3.73 0.15
N ALA A 29 15.78 4.70 0.90
CA ALA A 29 16.16 4.92 2.30
C ALA A 29 15.77 3.72 3.19
N ALA A 30 14.56 3.17 2.98
CA ALA A 30 14.09 1.99 3.70
C ALA A 30 14.94 0.76 3.36
N ASP A 31 15.30 0.55 2.09
CA ASP A 31 16.17 -0.54 1.66
C ASP A 31 17.55 -0.45 2.30
N ARG A 32 18.15 0.76 2.35
CA ARG A 32 19.43 0.98 3.05
C ARG A 32 19.35 0.71 4.54
N LEU A 33 18.24 1.11 5.17
CA LEU A 33 18.01 0.86 6.58
C LEU A 33 17.87 -0.64 6.88
N VAL A 34 17.10 -1.37 6.06
CA VAL A 34 16.96 -2.83 6.16
C VAL A 34 18.31 -3.53 6.01
N HIS A 35 19.10 -3.15 5.00
CA HIS A 35 20.42 -3.72 4.77
C HIS A 35 21.40 -3.40 5.92
N ALA A 36 21.35 -2.19 6.47
CA ALA A 36 22.18 -1.80 7.62
C ALA A 36 21.78 -2.56 8.91
N LEU A 37 20.49 -2.84 9.10
CA LEU A 37 19.96 -3.56 10.26
C LEU A 37 19.99 -5.09 10.09
N GLY A 38 20.31 -5.59 8.89
CA GLY A 38 20.35 -7.03 8.60
C GLY A 38 18.98 -7.72 8.65
N TRP A 39 17.89 -6.99 8.45
CA TRP A 39 16.54 -7.55 8.59
C TRP A 39 16.13 -8.35 7.35
N PRO A 40 15.48 -9.53 7.51
CA PRO A 40 15.02 -10.36 6.39
C PRO A 40 13.72 -9.84 5.73
N LEU A 41 13.44 -8.54 5.85
CA LEU A 41 12.21 -7.90 5.37
C LEU A 41 12.46 -7.16 4.05
N PRO A 42 11.56 -7.22 3.06
CA PRO A 42 11.68 -6.39 1.87
C PRO A 42 11.65 -4.90 2.22
N GLY A 43 12.53 -4.09 1.62
CA GLY A 43 12.56 -2.63 1.83
C GLY A 43 11.22 -1.95 1.56
N GLY A 44 10.39 -2.51 0.69
CA GLY A 44 9.03 -2.02 0.41
C GLY A 44 8.08 -2.06 1.62
N VAL A 45 8.17 -3.07 2.48
CA VAL A 45 7.34 -3.17 3.70
C VAL A 45 7.72 -2.07 4.69
N ILE A 46 9.01 -1.84 4.87
CA ILE A 46 9.51 -0.76 5.73
C ILE A 46 9.17 0.61 5.13
N GLY A 47 9.32 0.78 3.81
CA GLY A 47 8.92 2.00 3.11
C GLY A 47 7.43 2.32 3.30
N LEU A 48 6.57 1.30 3.24
CA LEU A 48 5.13 1.44 3.55
C LEU A 48 4.93 1.96 4.98
N LEU A 49 5.55 1.34 5.98
CA LEU A 49 5.43 1.77 7.37
C LEU A 49 5.90 3.21 7.59
N VAL A 50 7.00 3.62 6.94
CA VAL A 50 7.51 5.00 7.01
C VAL A 50 6.52 5.97 6.38
N VAL A 51 6.01 5.69 5.18
CA VAL A 51 5.01 6.54 4.53
C VAL A 51 3.74 6.62 5.38
N THR A 52 3.26 5.51 5.92
CA THR A 52 2.11 5.46 6.82
C THR A 52 2.36 6.30 8.09
N ALA A 53 3.54 6.22 8.69
CA ALA A 53 3.89 7.06 9.84
C ALA A 53 3.90 8.56 9.47
N LEU A 54 4.44 8.93 8.30
CA LEU A 54 4.41 10.31 7.80
C LEU A 54 2.99 10.82 7.51
N LEU A 55 2.09 9.93 7.06
CA LEU A 55 0.66 10.23 6.86
C LEU A 55 -0.06 10.42 8.19
N LEU A 56 0.18 9.53 9.16
CA LEU A 56 -0.41 9.60 10.50
C LEU A 56 0.05 10.83 11.29
N THR A 57 1.30 11.23 11.13
CA THR A 57 1.86 12.45 11.74
C THR A 57 1.42 13.74 11.04
N GLY A 58 0.70 13.65 9.92
CA GLY A 58 0.17 14.80 9.19
C GLY A 58 1.24 15.61 8.43
N VAL A 59 2.48 15.15 8.39
CA VAL A 59 3.60 15.81 7.68
C VAL A 59 3.31 15.88 6.18
N ILE A 60 2.65 14.85 5.64
CA ILE A 60 2.28 14.76 4.22
C ILE A 60 0.77 14.60 4.11
N ALA A 61 0.11 15.55 3.45
CA ALA A 61 -1.30 15.42 3.10
C ALA A 61 -1.50 14.29 2.06
N PRO A 62 -2.45 13.35 2.25
CA PRO A 62 -2.68 12.23 1.34
C PRO A 62 -2.84 12.66 -0.12
N ARG A 63 -3.53 13.79 -0.34
CA ARG A 63 -3.75 14.38 -1.68
C ARG A 63 -2.46 14.75 -2.42
N ARG A 64 -1.34 14.91 -1.73
CA ARG A 64 -0.03 15.27 -2.32
C ARG A 64 0.72 14.08 -2.90
N ILE A 65 0.36 12.85 -2.57
CA ILE A 65 1.02 11.62 -3.05
C ILE A 65 0.06 10.70 -3.81
N GLU A 66 -1.24 11.01 -3.76
CA GLU A 66 -2.31 10.22 -4.37
C GLU A 66 -2.21 10.16 -5.90
N ALA A 67 -1.78 11.25 -6.55
CA ALA A 67 -1.72 11.32 -8.01
C ALA A 67 -0.59 10.43 -8.57
N GLY A 68 0.61 10.52 -7.98
CA GLY A 68 1.75 9.68 -8.31
C GLY A 68 1.50 8.22 -7.96
N ALA A 69 0.92 7.94 -6.79
CA ALA A 69 0.56 6.57 -6.39
C ALA A 69 -0.47 5.95 -7.35
N ARG A 70 -1.52 6.68 -7.73
CA ARG A 70 -2.56 6.21 -8.66
C ARG A 70 -2.01 5.98 -10.06
N TRP A 71 -1.09 6.82 -10.50
CA TRP A 71 -0.40 6.62 -11.77
C TRP A 71 0.46 5.35 -11.75
N LEU A 72 1.25 5.16 -10.69
CA LEU A 72 2.04 3.94 -10.50
C LEU A 72 1.15 2.69 -10.44
N LEU A 73 0.00 2.80 -9.77
CA LEU A 73 -1.03 1.75 -9.72
C LEU A 73 -1.65 1.46 -11.10
N GLY A 74 -1.86 2.48 -11.92
CA GLY A 74 -2.37 2.33 -13.29
C GLY A 74 -1.39 1.58 -14.18
N GLU A 75 -0.09 1.81 -13.99
CA GLU A 75 0.98 1.11 -14.69
C GLU A 75 1.48 -0.13 -13.95
N MET A 76 0.70 -0.71 -13.02
CA MET A 76 1.09 -1.93 -12.31
C MET A 76 1.46 -3.07 -13.26
N LEU A 77 0.81 -3.15 -14.42
CA LEU A 77 1.16 -4.14 -15.44
C LEU A 77 2.62 -4.01 -15.89
N LEU A 78 3.12 -2.78 -16.07
CA LEU A 78 4.52 -2.52 -16.43
C LEU A 78 5.49 -3.04 -15.36
N PHE A 79 5.12 -2.98 -14.08
CA PHE A 79 5.92 -3.51 -12.97
C PHE A 79 5.78 -5.03 -12.79
N PHE A 80 4.65 -5.62 -13.19
CA PHE A 80 4.41 -7.06 -13.09
C PHE A 80 4.95 -7.86 -14.27
N VAL A 81 4.95 -7.29 -15.48
CA VAL A 81 5.41 -7.99 -16.70
C VAL A 81 6.87 -8.49 -16.57
N PRO A 82 7.85 -7.70 -16.12
CA PRO A 82 9.24 -8.19 -16.01
C PRO A 82 9.41 -9.34 -15.00
N PRO A 83 8.89 -9.26 -13.75
CA PRO A 83 8.92 -10.37 -12.82
C PRO A 83 8.20 -11.63 -13.34
N LEU A 84 7.03 -11.46 -13.98
CA LEU A 84 6.29 -12.59 -14.58
C LEU A 84 7.08 -13.28 -15.69
N MET A 85 7.78 -12.51 -16.53
CA MET A 85 8.63 -13.06 -17.60
C MET A 85 9.82 -13.85 -17.05
N ALA A 86 10.39 -13.44 -15.92
CA ALA A 86 11.42 -14.23 -15.23
C ALA A 86 10.84 -15.55 -14.69
N LEU A 87 9.61 -15.50 -14.19
CA LEU A 87 8.91 -16.66 -13.64
C LEU A 87 8.61 -17.72 -14.71
N ILE A 88 8.11 -17.31 -15.88
CA ILE A 88 7.77 -18.22 -16.99
C ILE A 88 9.01 -18.90 -17.58
N ARG A 89 10.17 -18.20 -17.62
CA ARG A 89 11.44 -18.76 -18.14
C ARG A 89 12.06 -19.81 -17.24
N HIS A 90 11.66 -19.88 -15.97
CA HIS A 90 12.15 -20.86 -15.01
C HIS A 90 10.99 -21.73 -14.47
N PRO A 91 10.36 -22.55 -15.32
CA PRO A 91 9.18 -23.34 -14.93
C PRO A 91 9.49 -24.42 -13.89
N GLU A 92 10.75 -24.82 -13.73
CA GLU A 92 11.20 -25.73 -12.66
C GLU A 92 10.98 -25.14 -11.26
N LEU A 93 11.05 -23.80 -11.12
CA LEU A 93 10.66 -23.12 -9.89
C LEU A 93 9.14 -23.24 -9.66
N LEU A 94 8.33 -23.29 -10.71
CA LEU A 94 6.87 -23.34 -10.57
C LEU A 94 6.33 -24.70 -10.14
N SER A 95 6.97 -25.80 -10.55
CA SER A 95 6.43 -27.14 -10.28
C SER A 95 6.34 -27.45 -8.78
N THR A 96 7.44 -27.24 -8.05
CA THR A 96 7.53 -27.58 -6.63
C THR A 96 7.55 -26.33 -5.75
N MET A 97 8.26 -25.28 -6.15
CA MET A 97 8.31 -24.01 -5.40
C MET A 97 7.04 -23.20 -5.63
N GLY A 98 6.47 -23.22 -6.83
CA GLY A 98 5.22 -22.53 -7.17
C GLY A 98 4.03 -23.07 -6.40
N LEU A 99 3.93 -24.40 -6.22
CA LEU A 99 2.87 -24.98 -5.38
C LEU A 99 3.04 -24.59 -3.90
N LYS A 100 4.26 -24.62 -3.36
CA LYS A 100 4.55 -24.16 -1.99
C LYS A 100 4.24 -22.67 -1.82
N LEU A 101 4.59 -21.85 -2.80
CA LEU A 101 4.32 -20.42 -2.81
C LEU A 101 2.81 -20.12 -2.88
N ALA A 102 2.09 -20.80 -3.78
CA ALA A 102 0.64 -20.68 -3.89
C ALA A 102 -0.06 -21.06 -2.58
N LEU A 103 0.34 -22.18 -1.99
CA LEU A 103 -0.18 -22.60 -0.69
C LEU A 103 0.14 -21.58 0.41
N ALA A 104 1.37 -21.07 0.46
CA ALA A 104 1.78 -20.06 1.44
C ALA A 104 1.00 -18.74 1.29
N ILE A 105 0.73 -18.30 0.06
CA ILE A 105 -0.09 -17.11 -0.22
C ILE A 105 -1.52 -17.34 0.24
N VAL A 106 -2.14 -18.46 -0.13
CA VAL A 106 -3.54 -18.77 0.23
C VAL A 106 -3.67 -18.88 1.74
N VAL A 107 -2.83 -19.69 2.39
CA VAL A 107 -2.85 -19.89 3.85
C VAL A 107 -2.54 -18.58 4.57
N GLY A 108 -1.52 -17.84 4.13
CA GLY A 108 -1.16 -16.55 4.71
C GLY A 108 -2.28 -15.51 4.58
N THR A 109 -2.96 -15.45 3.43
CA THR A 109 -4.09 -14.55 3.21
C THR A 109 -5.29 -14.92 4.08
N LEU A 110 -5.63 -16.22 4.15
CA LEU A 110 -6.70 -16.70 5.02
C LEU A 110 -6.40 -16.45 6.50
N PHE A 111 -5.13 -16.63 6.90
CA PHE A 111 -4.68 -16.37 8.27
C PHE A 111 -4.77 -14.88 8.63
N VAL A 112 -4.30 -14.00 7.74
CA VAL A 112 -4.42 -12.54 7.92
C VAL A 112 -5.88 -12.11 7.95
N MET A 113 -6.70 -12.59 7.01
CA MET A 113 -8.12 -12.24 6.94
C MET A 113 -8.89 -12.72 8.18
N GLY A 114 -8.63 -13.95 8.63
CA GLY A 114 -9.21 -14.49 9.86
C GLY A 114 -8.73 -13.74 11.11
N GLY A 115 -7.44 -13.40 11.19
CA GLY A 115 -6.86 -12.62 12.28
C GLY A 115 -7.47 -11.23 12.40
N VAL A 116 -7.51 -10.48 11.29
CA VAL A 116 -8.15 -9.16 11.23
C VAL A 116 -9.64 -9.26 11.58
N GLY A 117 -10.34 -10.24 11.02
CA GLY A 117 -11.76 -10.48 11.31
C GLY A 117 -12.03 -10.74 12.79
N LEU A 118 -11.20 -11.57 13.45
CA LEU A 118 -11.31 -11.84 14.89
C LEU A 118 -11.02 -10.60 15.73
N VAL A 119 -9.97 -9.82 15.40
CA VAL A 119 -9.63 -8.59 16.12
C VAL A 119 -10.77 -7.59 16.01
N VAL A 120 -11.27 -7.34 14.79
CA VAL A 120 -12.40 -6.42 14.57
C VAL A 120 -13.66 -6.92 15.28
N ALA A 121 -13.98 -8.22 15.20
CA ALA A 121 -15.13 -8.80 15.91
C ALA A 121 -15.00 -8.71 17.45
N ARG A 122 -13.78 -8.71 17.99
CA ARG A 122 -13.52 -8.48 19.41
C ARG A 122 -13.69 -7.02 19.79
N VAL A 123 -13.19 -6.09 18.97
CA VAL A 123 -13.32 -4.64 19.19
C VAL A 123 -14.80 -4.24 19.17
N ILE A 124 -15.55 -4.63 18.14
CA ILE A 124 -16.99 -4.35 18.03
C ILE A 124 -17.75 -4.92 19.23
N ARG A 125 -17.45 -6.15 19.65
CA ARG A 125 -18.08 -6.77 20.82
C ARG A 125 -17.71 -6.07 22.14
N MET A 126 -16.54 -5.46 22.24
CA MET A 126 -16.14 -4.64 23.40
C MET A 126 -16.88 -3.31 23.39
N GLU A 127 -17.09 -2.69 22.23
CA GLU A 127 -17.86 -1.46 22.07
C GLU A 127 -19.36 -1.67 22.42
N ASP A 128 -19.95 -2.77 21.95
CA ASP A 128 -21.33 -3.17 22.32
C ASP A 128 -21.49 -3.38 23.84
N ARG A 129 -20.46 -3.92 24.49
CA ARG A 129 -20.42 -4.10 25.94
C ARG A 129 -20.21 -2.79 26.70
N MET A 130 -19.64 -1.77 26.07
CA MET A 130 -19.45 -0.43 26.64
C MET A 130 -20.63 0.52 26.35
N GLY A 131 -21.67 0.07 25.64
CA GLY A 131 -22.97 0.74 25.61
C GLY A 131 -22.97 2.14 25.01
N MET A 132 -22.21 2.38 23.93
CA MET A 132 -22.19 3.69 23.28
C MET A 132 -23.21 3.78 22.14
N HIS A 133 -24.49 3.78 22.48
CA HIS A 133 -25.59 4.22 21.58
C HIS A 133 -25.63 5.76 21.39
N ALA A 134 -24.58 6.50 21.74
CA ALA A 134 -24.61 7.97 21.73
C ALA A 134 -24.34 8.60 20.35
N VAL A 135 -23.81 7.87 19.36
CA VAL A 135 -23.41 8.46 18.07
C VAL A 135 -24.50 8.39 17.00
N ASP A 136 -25.41 7.42 17.08
CA ASP A 136 -26.51 7.27 16.10
C ASP A 136 -27.68 8.25 16.34
N GLN A 137 -27.75 8.90 17.52
CA GLN A 137 -28.80 9.88 17.83
C GLN A 137 -28.49 11.31 17.38
N GLU A 138 -27.24 11.66 17.06
CA GLU A 138 -26.85 13.02 16.66
C GLU A 138 -26.94 13.25 15.14
N VAL A 139 -26.99 12.19 14.33
CA VAL A 139 -27.11 12.26 12.86
C VAL A 139 -28.58 12.21 12.38
N SER A 140 -29.51 11.88 13.28
CA SER A 140 -30.97 11.83 13.00
C SER A 140 -31.72 13.08 13.50
N ARG A 141 -31.03 14.13 13.93
CA ARG A 141 -31.62 15.42 14.31
C ARG A 141 -31.09 16.59 13.50
#